data_AF-A0A8S0V3W4-F1
#
_entry.id   AF-A0A8S0V3W4-F1
#
_cell.length_a   1.000
_cell.length_b   1.000
_cell.length_c   1.000
_cell.angle_alpha   90.00
_cell.angle_beta   90.00
_cell.angle_gamma   90.00
#
_symmetry.space_group_name_H-M   'P 1'
#
loop_
_entity.id
_entity.type
_entity.pdbx_description
1 polymer ?
#
loop_
_entity_poly.entity_id
_entity_poly.type
_entity_poly.pdbx_seq_one_letter_code
_entity_poly.pdbx_strand_id
1 'polypeptide(L)'
;MKRYAFTFDRAGELSAAEIDSLMTIVANPRQFKIPDWFLNRKKDYKDGKFSQVTSNALDMKLRDDLERLKKIGNHRGLRHYWGLRVRKQHTKTTGRRSKTVGVSRKR
;
A
#
# COMPACT_ATOMS: atom_id res chain seq x y z
N MET A 1 13.14 -8.12 20.36
CA MET A 1 12.15 -7.17 19.80
C MET A 1 11.76 -6.23 20.93
N LYS A 2 12.04 -4.92 20.84
CA LYS A 2 11.59 -3.98 21.89
C LYS A 2 10.06 -3.98 21.83
N ARG A 3 9.40 -4.51 22.86
CA ARG A 3 7.99 -4.22 23.10
C ARG A 3 7.97 -2.75 23.54
N TYR A 4 7.69 -1.83 22.62
CA TYR A 4 7.17 -0.54 23.05
C TYR A 4 5.87 -0.91 23.76
N ALA A 5 5.83 -0.68 25.07
CA ALA A 5 4.80 -1.17 25.97
C ALA A 5 3.51 -0.39 25.74
N PHE A 6 2.88 -0.62 24.59
CA PHE A 6 1.50 -0.25 24.36
C PHE A 6 0.69 -1.48 24.77
N THR A 7 0.14 -1.42 25.98
CA THR A 7 -0.97 -2.27 26.37
C THR A 7 -2.14 -2.05 25.41
N PHE A 8 -3.15 -2.92 25.42
CA PHE A 8 -4.33 -2.80 24.56
C PHE A 8 -5.22 -1.64 25.01
N ASP A 9 -4.66 -0.45 25.06
CA ASP A 9 -5.29 0.78 25.53
C ASP A 9 -6.15 1.37 24.41
N ARG A 10 -7.20 2.09 24.79
CA ARG A 10 -8.12 2.67 23.81
C ARG A 10 -7.45 3.84 23.12
N ALA A 11 -7.82 4.09 21.86
CA ALA A 11 -7.21 5.15 21.05
C ALA A 11 -7.28 6.56 21.69
N GLY A 12 -8.19 6.79 22.64
CA GLY A 12 -8.33 8.05 23.39
C GLY A 12 -7.52 8.16 24.68
N GLU A 13 -6.87 7.08 25.12
CA GLU A 13 -6.06 7.03 26.36
C GLU A 13 -4.58 7.38 26.09
N LEU A 14 -4.19 7.48 24.81
CA LEU A 14 -2.85 7.84 24.39
C LEU A 14 -2.57 9.32 24.63
N SER A 15 -1.47 9.61 25.32
CA SER A 15 -0.95 10.96 25.48
C SER A 15 -0.36 11.50 24.17
N ALA A 16 -0.31 12.83 24.03
CA ALA A 16 0.27 13.45 22.84
C ALA A 16 1.75 13.07 22.61
N ALA A 17 2.51 12.84 23.69
CA ALA A 17 3.91 12.41 23.62
C ALA A 17 4.07 10.98 23.06
N GLU A 18 3.13 10.08 23.39
CA GLU A 18 3.10 8.72 22.85
C GLU A 18 2.73 8.73 21.37
N ILE A 19 1.78 9.58 20.96
CA ILE A 19 1.41 9.76 19.56
C ILE A 19 2.62 10.25 18.75
N ASP A 20 3.36 11.24 19.24
CA ASP A 20 4.53 11.76 18.53
C ASP A 20 5.67 10.74 18.42
N SER A 21 5.87 9.97 19.49
CA SER A 21 6.80 8.83 19.49
C SER A 21 6.41 7.79 18.44
N LEU A 22 5.11 7.46 18.32
CA LEU A 22 4.59 6.54 17.31
C LEU A 22 4.80 7.08 15.89
N MET A 23 4.51 8.36 15.64
CA MET A 23 4.75 8.98 14.34
C MET A 23 6.23 8.89 13.94
N THR A 24 7.14 9.13 14.88
CA THR A 24 8.57 9.03 14.66
C THR A 24 9.01 7.60 14.35
N ILE A 25 8.46 6.61 15.06
CA ILE A 25 8.71 5.18 14.81
C ILE A 25 8.25 4.78 13.41
N VAL A 26 7.07 5.22 13.00
CA VAL A 26 6.49 4.92 11.68
C VAL A 26 7.28 5.58 10.57
N ALA A 27 7.78 6.80 10.77
CA ALA A 27 8.59 7.52 9.80
C ALA A 27 9.96 6.87 9.59
N ASN A 28 10.61 6.41 10.67
CA ASN A 28 11.99 5.87 10.64
C ASN A 28 12.11 4.49 11.30
N PRO A 29 11.42 3.46 10.80
CA PRO A 29 11.30 2.16 11.48
C PRO A 29 12.64 1.43 11.68
N ARG A 30 13.62 1.70 10.81
CA ARG A 30 14.96 1.07 10.88
C ARG A 30 15.74 1.49 12.13
N GLN A 31 15.55 2.72 12.60
CA GLN A 31 16.22 3.22 13.81
C GLN A 31 15.70 2.52 15.07
N PHE A 32 14.47 2.00 15.02
CA PHE A 32 13.80 1.35 16.14
C PHE A 32 13.93 -0.18 16.15
N LYS A 33 14.93 -0.73 15.42
CA LYS A 33 15.22 -2.17 15.29
C LYS A 33 14.09 -2.99 14.66
N ILE A 34 13.30 -2.39 13.76
CA ILE A 34 12.31 -3.13 12.96
C ILE A 34 13.03 -3.81 11.78
N PRO A 35 12.81 -5.12 11.54
CA PRO A 35 13.47 -5.82 10.45
C PRO A 35 13.06 -5.32 9.06
N ASP A 36 14.00 -5.34 8.10
CA ASP A 36 13.75 -4.90 6.73
C ASP A 36 12.67 -5.72 6.01
N TRP A 37 12.45 -6.99 6.42
CA TRP A 37 11.39 -7.82 5.86
C TRP A 37 9.97 -7.34 6.21
N PHE A 38 9.81 -6.48 7.21
CA PHE A 38 8.51 -5.94 7.61
C PHE A 38 8.11 -4.70 6.79
N LEU A 39 9.08 -4.01 6.19
CA LEU A 39 8.85 -2.75 5.49
C LEU A 39 8.05 -2.95 4.20
N ASN A 40 7.13 -2.02 3.92
CA ASN A 40 6.23 -2.12 2.76
C ASN A 40 6.93 -1.84 1.41
N ARG A 41 7.99 -1.02 1.39
CA ARG A 41 8.76 -0.68 0.19
C ARG A 41 10.21 -1.08 0.36
N LYS A 42 10.53 -2.27 -0.14
CA LYS A 42 11.86 -2.86 -0.07
C LYS A 42 12.63 -2.59 -1.37
N LYS A 43 13.90 -2.19 -1.24
CA LYS A 43 14.82 -1.97 -2.36
C LYS A 43 14.18 -1.14 -3.48
N ASP A 44 13.91 0.13 -3.18
CA ASP A 44 13.34 1.06 -4.17
C ASP A 44 14.20 1.14 -5.44
N TYR A 45 13.57 1.30 -6.61
CA TYR A 45 14.28 1.30 -7.89
C TYR A 45 15.11 2.57 -8.15
N LYS A 46 14.77 3.71 -7.55
CA LYS A 46 15.52 4.96 -7.66
C LYS A 46 16.68 4.98 -6.68
N ASP A 47 16.36 4.76 -5.40
CA ASP A 47 17.29 5.03 -4.31
C ASP A 47 17.93 3.77 -3.72
N GLY A 48 17.43 2.57 -4.04
CA GLY A 48 17.89 1.30 -3.48
C GLY A 48 17.56 1.09 -2.00
N LYS A 49 16.98 2.10 -1.33
CA LYS A 49 16.70 2.11 0.10
C LYS A 49 15.46 1.28 0.44
N PHE A 50 15.42 0.84 1.70
CA PHE A 50 14.26 0.22 2.34
C PHE A 50 13.55 1.27 3.18
N SER A 51 12.24 1.45 2.97
CA SER A 51 11.44 2.44 3.68
C SER A 51 10.04 1.93 3.98
N GLN A 52 9.43 2.53 5.00
CA GLN A 52 8.00 2.45 5.23
C GLN A 52 7.36 3.71 4.66
N VAL A 53 6.56 3.55 3.61
CA VAL A 53 5.87 4.68 2.97
C VAL A 53 4.45 4.78 3.52
N THR A 54 4.05 5.97 3.98
CA THR A 54 2.75 6.22 4.61
C THR A 54 2.00 7.38 3.96
N SER A 55 0.66 7.35 4.09
CA SER A 55 -0.27 8.41 3.67
C SER A 55 0.00 8.91 2.24
N ASN A 56 0.10 10.21 2.03
CA ASN A 56 0.25 10.84 0.71
C ASN A 56 1.50 10.35 -0.06
N ALA A 57 2.57 10.01 0.65
CA ALA A 57 3.79 9.52 0.01
C ALA A 57 3.55 8.16 -0.69
N LEU A 58 2.60 7.36 -0.19
CA LEU A 58 2.25 6.06 -0.77
C LEU A 58 1.61 6.23 -2.15
N ASP A 59 0.67 7.16 -2.25
CA ASP A 59 -0.03 7.45 -3.51
C ASP A 59 0.91 8.05 -4.55
N MET A 60 1.79 8.96 -4.14
CA MET A 60 2.83 9.52 -5.02
C MET A 60 3.76 8.42 -5.55
N LYS A 61 4.24 7.53 -4.68
CA LYS A 61 5.12 6.43 -5.10
C LYS A 61 4.40 5.43 -6.02
N LEU A 62 3.14 5.12 -5.77
CA LEU A 62 2.33 4.28 -6.67
C LEU A 62 2.18 4.91 -8.05
N ARG A 63 1.93 6.22 -8.10
CA ARG A 63 1.81 6.97 -9.36
C ARG A 63 3.12 6.92 -10.16
N ASP A 64 4.25 7.18 -9.51
CA ASP A 64 5.59 7.10 -10.11
C ASP A 64 5.88 5.70 -10.69
N ASP A 65 5.57 4.64 -9.93
CA ASP A 65 5.79 3.26 -10.37
C ASP A 65 4.96 2.91 -11.61
N LEU A 66 3.68 3.31 -11.61
CA LEU A 66 2.79 3.08 -12.75
C LEU A 66 3.22 3.87 -13.98
N GLU A 67 3.64 5.12 -13.80
CA GLU A 67 4.07 5.98 -14.89
C GLU A 67 5.35 5.45 -15.54
N ARG A 68 6.31 4.97 -14.73
CA ARG A 68 7.50 4.27 -15.23
C ARG A 68 7.14 3.04 -16.06
N LEU A 69 6.20 2.21 -15.60
CA LEU A 69 5.79 1.01 -16.32
C LEU A 69 5.08 1.33 -17.65
N LYS A 70 4.32 2.42 -17.70
CA LYS A 70 3.69 2.91 -18.94
C LYS A 70 4.75 3.37 -19.94
N LYS A 71 5.72 4.17 -19.50
CA LYS A 71 6.82 4.67 -20.35
C LYS A 71 7.69 3.56 -20.94
N ILE A 72 7.94 2.50 -20.17
CA ILE A 72 8.71 1.32 -20.63
C ILE A 72 7.89 0.48 -21.64
N GLY A 73 6.57 0.63 -21.72
CA GLY A 73 5.71 -0.21 -22.56
C GLY A 73 5.51 -1.62 -22.02
N ASN A 74 5.71 -1.84 -20.71
CA ASN A 74 5.51 -3.16 -20.11
C ASN A 74 4.01 -3.52 -20.14
N HIS A 75 3.67 -4.76 -20.51
CA HIS A 75 2.29 -5.27 -20.52
C HIS A 75 1.52 -4.99 -19.21
N ARG A 76 2.18 -5.08 -18.04
CA ARG A 76 1.56 -4.72 -16.75
C ARG A 76 1.18 -3.24 -16.69
N GLY A 77 2.06 -2.35 -17.15
CA GLY A 77 1.83 -0.90 -17.21
C GLY A 77 0.73 -0.52 -18.19
N LEU A 78 0.73 -1.13 -19.39
CA LEU A 78 -0.32 -0.94 -20.39
C LEU A 78 -1.69 -1.39 -19.89
N ARG A 79 -1.77 -2.53 -19.18
CA ARG A 79 -3.02 -2.95 -18.54
C ARG A 79 -3.52 -1.98 -17.48
N HIS A 80 -2.62 -1.42 -16.67
CA HIS A 80 -3.00 -0.36 -15.72
C HIS A 80 -3.49 0.90 -16.44
N TYR A 81 -2.90 1.27 -17.58
CA TYR A 81 -3.36 2.39 -18.40
C TYR A 81 -4.76 2.15 -18.99
N TRP A 82 -5.04 0.95 -19.49
CA TRP A 82 -6.36 0.56 -20.01
C TRP A 82 -7.38 0.20 -18.92
N GLY A 83 -7.02 0.26 -17.63
CA GLY A 83 -7.92 -0.12 -16.53
C GLY A 83 -8.26 -1.61 -16.47
N LEU A 84 -7.43 -2.48 -17.07
CA LEU A 84 -7.59 -3.93 -17.09
C LEU A 84 -6.89 -4.59 -15.90
N ARG A 85 -7.39 -5.76 -15.51
CA ARG A 85 -6.79 -6.58 -14.45
C ARG A 85 -5.42 -7.12 -14.91
N VAL A 86 -4.43 -7.09 -14.01
CA VAL A 86 -3.00 -7.27 -14.34
C VAL A 86 -2.48 -8.68 -14.09
N ARG A 87 -3.06 -9.43 -13.14
CA ARG A 87 -2.60 -10.77 -12.72
C ARG A 87 -3.10 -11.91 -13.61
N LYS A 88 -3.13 -11.71 -14.93
CA LYS A 88 -3.55 -12.74 -15.91
C LYS A 88 -4.95 -13.30 -15.70
N GLN A 89 -5.86 -12.53 -15.10
CA GLN A 89 -7.24 -12.96 -14.94
C GLN A 89 -7.96 -12.99 -16.29
N HIS A 90 -8.74 -14.04 -16.53
CA HIS A 90 -9.55 -14.18 -17.75
C HIS A 90 -10.61 -13.09 -17.82
N THR A 91 -10.63 -12.31 -18.90
CA THR A 91 -11.56 -11.17 -19.08
C THR A 91 -12.83 -11.54 -19.85
N LYS A 92 -12.95 -12.77 -20.37
CA LYS A 92 -14.13 -13.24 -21.13
C LYS A 92 -15.42 -13.17 -20.31
N THR A 93 -15.35 -13.63 -19.06
CA THR A 93 -16.49 -13.73 -18.13
C THR A 93 -16.33 -12.84 -16.89
N THR A 94 -15.10 -12.63 -16.41
CA THR A 94 -14.83 -11.90 -15.17
C THR A 94 -14.70 -10.39 -15.37
N GLY A 95 -15.23 -9.59 -14.43
CA GLY A 95 -15.04 -8.13 -14.40
C GLY A 95 -16.05 -7.33 -15.21
N ARG A 96 -17.14 -7.95 -15.66
CA ARG A 96 -18.29 -7.27 -16.27
C ARG A 96 -18.95 -6.35 -15.22
N ARG A 97 -19.15 -5.08 -15.58
CA ARG A 97 -19.83 -4.06 -14.75
C ARG A 97 -21.33 -3.93 -15.07
N SER A 98 -21.83 -4.73 -16.01
CA SER A 98 -23.25 -4.82 -16.32
C SER A 98 -24.03 -5.24 -15.05
N LYS A 99 -25.23 -4.67 -14.87
CA LYS A 99 -26.14 -5.05 -13.77
C LYS A 99 -26.36 -6.56 -13.75
N THR A 100 -26.47 -7.15 -12.57
CA THR A 100 -26.90 -8.55 -12.40
C THR A 100 -28.24 -8.73 -13.09
N VAL A 101 -28.29 -9.57 -14.12
CA VAL A 101 -29.54 -9.93 -14.79
C VAL A 101 -30.22 -10.98 -13.91
N GLY A 102 -31.41 -10.67 -13.37
CA GLY A 102 -32.30 -11.68 -12.79
C GLY A 102 -32.16 -12.01 -11.30
N VAL A 103 -31.43 -11.25 -10.48
CA VAL A 103 -31.42 -11.47 -9.01
C VAL A 103 -31.87 -10.20 -8.28
N SER A 104 -33.12 -10.18 -7.84
CA SER A 104 -33.61 -9.20 -6.87
C SER A 104 -33.11 -9.59 -5.48
N ARG A 105 -32.45 -8.66 -4.79
CA ARG A 105 -32.24 -8.78 -3.34
C ARG A 105 -33.35 -8.00 -2.65
N LYS A 106 -33.98 -8.63 -1.66
CA LYS A 106 -34.96 -7.97 -0.80
C LYS A 106 -34.26 -6.83 -0.06
N ARG A 107 -34.85 -5.64 -0.11
CA ARG A 107 -34.46 -4.51 0.74
C ARG A 107 -34.99 -4.75 2.16
#